data_AF-A0A940KNE3-F1
#
_entry.id   AF-A0A940KNE3-F1
#
_cell.length_a   1.000
_cell.length_b   1.000
_cell.length_c   1.000
_cell.angle_alpha   90.00
_cell.angle_beta   90.00
_cell.angle_gamma   90.00
#
_symmetry.space_group_name_H-M   'P 1'
#
loop_
_entity.id
_entity.type
_entity.pdbx_description
1 polymer ?
#
loop_
_entity_poly.entity_id
_entity_poly.type
_entity_poly.pdbx_seq_one_letter_code
_entity_poly.pdbx_strand_id
1 'polypeptide(L)'
;MAPLPTLQKEGFTIDLLEENKETSFSRITNPYDTLYYGALDSTLQVEIWYPRKISVTYTRQRPDPEYLKQFKLPKNVAIQISYIDIKNSIAIKENGYYYDQKDWVNQGYWSWKNIGDQLPLDY
;
A
#
# COMPACT_ATOMS: atom_id res chain seq x y z
N MET A 1 7.82 -15.30 -21.56
CA MET A 1 8.32 -14.27 -20.62
C MET A 1 7.09 -13.56 -20.06
N ALA A 2 6.74 -13.78 -18.80
CA ALA A 2 5.56 -13.12 -18.20
C ALA A 2 5.82 -11.60 -18.12
N PRO A 3 4.82 -10.75 -18.43
CA PRO A 3 5.01 -9.30 -18.31
C PRO A 3 5.36 -8.94 -16.87
N LEU A 4 6.35 -8.08 -16.67
CA LEU A 4 6.59 -7.48 -15.36
C LEU A 4 5.27 -6.85 -14.87
N PRO A 5 4.84 -7.10 -13.62
CA PRO A 5 3.60 -6.57 -13.08
C PRO A 5 3.53 -5.06 -13.27
N THR A 6 2.41 -4.52 -13.75
CA THR A 6 2.21 -3.07 -14.02
C THR A 6 2.65 -2.21 -12.84
N LEU A 7 2.40 -2.65 -11.60
CA LEU A 7 2.86 -1.97 -10.37
C LEU A 7 4.37 -1.71 -10.34
N GLN A 8 5.21 -2.70 -10.67
CA GLN A 8 6.66 -2.54 -10.66
C GLN A 8 7.10 -1.56 -11.74
N LYS A 9 6.47 -1.63 -12.92
CA LYS A 9 6.68 -0.64 -13.99
C LYS A 9 6.18 0.75 -13.63
N GLU A 10 5.30 0.89 -12.65
CA GLU A 10 4.84 2.18 -12.13
C GLU A 10 5.67 2.67 -10.95
N GLY A 11 6.63 1.86 -10.46
CA GLY A 11 7.51 2.22 -9.35
C GLY A 11 7.03 1.74 -7.98
N PHE A 12 5.96 0.95 -7.93
CA PHE A 12 5.43 0.33 -6.73
C PHE A 12 5.99 -1.07 -6.50
N THR A 13 6.33 -1.37 -5.25
CA THR A 13 6.60 -2.74 -4.79
C THR A 13 5.77 -3.04 -3.57
N ILE A 14 5.38 -4.31 -3.43
CA ILE A 14 4.66 -4.83 -2.27
C ILE A 14 5.52 -5.90 -1.62
N ASP A 15 5.73 -5.78 -0.32
CA ASP A 15 6.45 -6.77 0.48
C ASP A 15 5.51 -7.26 1.60
N LEU A 16 5.44 -8.57 1.84
CA LEU A 16 4.58 -9.20 2.83
C LEU A 16 5.37 -9.54 4.09
N LEU A 17 4.84 -9.21 5.26
CA LEU A 17 5.43 -9.59 6.54
C LEU A 17 5.64 -11.12 6.58
N GLU A 18 6.85 -11.54 6.94
CA GLU A 18 7.20 -12.94 7.06
C GLU A 18 6.53 -13.60 8.28
N GLU A 19 6.27 -14.89 8.17
CA GLU A 19 5.77 -15.66 9.31
C GLU A 19 6.83 -15.73 10.40
N ASN A 20 6.42 -15.54 11.65
CA ASN A 20 7.31 -15.61 12.82
C ASN A 20 8.46 -14.59 12.84
N LYS A 21 8.38 -13.51 12.03
CA LYS A 21 9.32 -12.39 12.08
C LYS A 21 8.57 -11.07 12.09
N GLU A 22 8.72 -10.29 13.16
CA GLU A 22 7.93 -9.07 13.38
C GLU A 22 8.34 -7.88 12.48
N THR A 23 9.52 -7.93 11.87
CA THR A 23 10.12 -6.80 11.14
C THR A 23 10.66 -7.15 9.76
N SER A 24 10.55 -8.41 9.34
CA SER A 24 11.06 -8.87 8.05
C SER A 24 9.93 -8.97 7.03
N PHE A 25 10.11 -8.33 5.88
CA PHE A 25 9.14 -8.34 4.78
C PHE A 25 9.77 -8.98 3.55
N SER A 26 9.01 -9.86 2.89
CA SER A 26 9.43 -10.59 1.71
C SER A 26 8.73 -10.06 0.47
N ARG A 27 9.48 -9.85 -0.62
CA ARG A 27 8.94 -9.29 -1.86
C ARG A 27 7.88 -10.19 -2.47
N ILE A 28 6.69 -9.64 -2.73
CA ILE A 28 5.70 -10.29 -3.57
C ILE A 28 6.11 -10.09 -5.03
N THR A 29 6.52 -11.17 -5.70
CA THR A 29 6.95 -11.14 -7.11
C THR A 29 5.79 -11.01 -8.07
N ASN A 30 4.65 -11.65 -7.74
CA ASN A 30 3.39 -11.54 -8.47
C ASN A 30 2.29 -10.97 -7.56
N PRO A 31 2.08 -9.63 -7.53
CA PRO A 31 1.02 -9.03 -6.74
C PRO A 31 -0.39 -9.36 -7.28
N TYR A 32 -0.47 -9.88 -8.50
CA TYR A 32 -1.69 -10.40 -9.14
C TYR A 32 -1.72 -11.93 -9.08
N ASP A 33 -1.31 -12.51 -7.95
CA ASP A 33 -1.53 -13.93 -7.67
C ASP A 33 -2.89 -14.10 -7.00
N THR A 34 -3.71 -15.06 -7.46
CA THR A 34 -5.04 -15.32 -6.91
C THR A 34 -5.03 -15.70 -5.42
N LEU A 35 -3.85 -15.94 -4.84
CA LEU A 35 -3.63 -16.03 -3.39
C LEU A 35 -3.93 -14.71 -2.64
N TYR A 36 -3.88 -13.56 -3.32
CA TYR A 36 -4.01 -12.24 -2.71
C TYR A 36 -5.15 -11.38 -3.28
N TYR A 37 -5.67 -11.74 -4.46
CA TYR A 37 -6.78 -11.04 -5.10
C TYR A 37 -7.74 -11.99 -5.79
N GLY A 38 -9.01 -11.61 -5.90
CA GLY A 38 -10.05 -12.41 -6.54
C GLY A 38 -11.09 -11.50 -7.18
N ALA A 39 -11.51 -11.84 -8.41
CA ALA A 39 -12.64 -11.17 -9.03
C ALA A 39 -13.95 -11.79 -8.53
N LEU A 40 -14.89 -10.94 -8.13
CA LEU A 40 -16.27 -11.37 -7.90
C LEU A 40 -17.00 -11.32 -9.25
N ASP A 41 -17.19 -12.48 -9.86
CA ASP A 41 -17.67 -12.67 -11.25
C ASP A 41 -18.95 -11.87 -11.59
N SER A 42 -19.78 -11.56 -10.60
CA SER A 42 -21.08 -10.91 -10.81
C SER A 42 -21.11 -9.41 -10.52
N THR A 43 -20.08 -8.85 -9.87
CA THR A 43 -20.16 -7.47 -9.30
C THR A 43 -19.12 -6.50 -9.86
N LEU A 44 -18.25 -6.96 -10.78
CA LEU A 44 -17.10 -6.19 -11.31
C LEU A 44 -16.22 -5.60 -10.19
N GLN A 45 -16.14 -6.32 -9.07
CA GLN A 45 -15.33 -5.95 -7.92
C GLN A 45 -14.14 -6.89 -7.82
N VAL A 46 -13.01 -6.31 -7.44
CA VAL A 46 -11.82 -7.06 -7.06
C VAL A 46 -11.73 -7.04 -5.55
N GLU A 47 -11.65 -8.22 -4.97
CA GLU A 47 -11.43 -8.39 -3.54
C GLU A 47 -9.93 -8.60 -3.28
N ILE A 48 -9.39 -7.93 -2.27
CA ILE A 48 -8.02 -8.12 -1.77
C ILE A 48 -8.05 -8.49 -0.28
N TRP A 49 -7.14 -9.35 0.18
CA TRP A 49 -7.22 -9.85 1.56
C TRP A 49 -5.88 -10.18 2.24
N TYR A 50 -4.74 -9.72 1.69
CA TYR A 50 -3.37 -10.08 2.12
C TYR A 50 -3.27 -10.66 3.55
N PRO A 51 -2.78 -11.89 3.73
CA PRO A 51 -2.96 -12.64 4.98
C PRO A 51 -2.23 -12.06 6.19
N ARG A 52 -1.32 -11.10 5.95
CA ARG A 52 -0.50 -10.41 6.95
C ARG A 52 -0.26 -8.97 6.48
N LYS A 53 0.25 -8.15 7.38
CA LYS A 53 0.68 -6.77 7.09
C LYS A 53 1.58 -6.73 5.85
N ILE A 54 1.30 -5.80 4.96
CA ILE A 54 2.15 -5.50 3.80
C ILE A 54 2.86 -4.16 4.00
N SER A 55 4.02 -4.03 3.37
CA SER A 55 4.60 -2.72 3.08
C SER A 55 4.43 -2.42 1.59
N VAL A 56 4.08 -1.18 1.29
CA VAL A 56 4.01 -0.65 -0.06
C VAL A 56 5.07 0.43 -0.19
N THR A 57 5.98 0.23 -1.12
CA THR A 57 7.07 1.17 -1.41
C THR A 57 6.83 1.82 -2.76
N TYR A 58 6.94 3.14 -2.82
CA TYR A 58 6.98 3.89 -4.06
C TYR A 58 8.37 4.50 -4.25
N THR A 59 8.99 4.17 -5.38
CA THR A 59 10.42 4.42 -5.63
C THR A 59 10.72 5.65 -6.50
N ARG A 60 9.69 6.24 -7.12
CA ARG A 60 9.86 7.32 -8.10
C ARG A 60 9.79 8.72 -7.52
N GLN A 61 9.45 8.83 -6.24
CA GLN A 61 9.33 10.11 -5.58
C GLN A 61 9.80 10.02 -4.13
N ARG A 62 10.43 11.10 -3.68
CA ARG A 62 10.79 11.29 -2.28
C ARG A 62 9.56 11.63 -1.44
N PRO A 63 9.54 11.31 -0.14
CA PRO A 63 8.52 11.85 0.75
C PRO A 63 8.59 13.38 0.83
N ASP A 64 7.45 14.02 1.08
CA ASP A 64 7.38 15.44 1.38
C ASP A 64 8.34 15.86 2.52
N PRO A 65 9.05 17.00 2.43
CA PRO A 65 9.99 17.43 3.46
C PRO A 65 9.37 17.59 4.86
N GLU A 66 8.11 18.02 4.95
CA GLU A 66 7.40 18.14 6.23
C GLU A 66 7.11 16.78 6.87
N TYR A 67 6.83 15.74 6.08
CA TYR A 67 6.78 14.36 6.59
C TYR A 67 8.12 13.96 7.20
N LEU A 68 9.23 14.20 6.49
CA LEU A 68 10.57 13.88 7.00
C LEU A 68 10.88 14.63 8.29
N LYS A 69 10.51 15.90 8.38
CA LYS A 69 10.72 16.76 9.54
C LYS A 69 9.87 16.33 10.74
N GLN A 70 8.57 16.10 10.55
CA GLN A 70 7.64 15.69 11.61
C GLN A 70 8.06 14.36 12.23
N PHE A 71 8.48 13.40 11.41
CA PHE A 71 8.90 12.07 11.86
C PHE A 71 10.42 11.96 12.14
N LYS A 72 11.16 13.07 12.10
CA LYS A 72 12.62 13.14 12.34
C LYS A 72 13.43 12.16 11.47
N LEU A 73 13.01 11.99 10.22
CA LEU A 73 13.65 11.11 9.24
C LEU A 73 14.80 11.85 8.51
N PRO A 74 15.81 11.11 7.99
CA PRO A 74 16.86 11.69 7.17
C PRO A 74 16.31 12.40 5.92
N LYS A 75 16.87 13.57 5.58
CA LYS A 75 16.46 14.36 4.40
C LYS A 75 16.74 13.66 3.06
N ASN A 76 17.59 12.64 3.06
CA ASN A 76 17.98 11.86 1.89
C ASN A 76 17.13 10.59 1.69
N VAL A 77 16.05 10.39 2.47
CA VAL A 77 15.09 9.30 2.21
C VAL A 77 14.53 9.47 0.79
N ALA A 78 14.83 8.49 -0.06
CA ALA A 78 14.55 8.58 -1.50
C ALA A 78 13.19 7.99 -1.90
N ILE A 79 12.58 7.21 -1.01
CA ILE A 79 11.40 6.39 -1.29
C ILE A 79 10.31 6.65 -0.27
N GLN A 80 9.07 6.50 -0.71
CA GLN A 80 7.90 6.55 0.16
C GLN A 80 7.55 5.13 0.59
N ILE A 81 7.30 4.93 1.89
CA ILE A 81 6.92 3.63 2.43
C ILE A 81 5.65 3.81 3.27
N SER A 82 4.68 2.94 3.03
CA SER A 82 3.48 2.81 3.85
C SER A 82 3.29 1.36 4.26
N TYR A 83 2.72 1.14 5.44
CA TYR A 83 2.36 -0.19 5.93
C TYR A 83 0.85 -0.29 5.99
N ILE A 84 0.30 -1.41 5.51
CA ILE A 84 -1.13 -1.66 5.45
C ILE A 84 -1.42 -2.98 6.15
N ASP A 85 -2.37 -2.94 7.05
CA ASP A 85 -2.95 -4.10 7.71
C ASP A 85 -4.41 -4.23 7.28
N ILE A 86 -4.74 -5.38 6.69
CA ILE A 86 -6.06 -5.68 6.14
C ILE A 86 -6.74 -6.66 7.10
N LYS A 87 -7.75 -6.18 7.84
CA LYS A 87 -8.42 -7.00 8.86
C LYS A 87 -9.36 -8.04 8.28
N ASN A 88 -10.13 -7.61 7.28
CA ASN A 88 -11.01 -8.44 6.45
C ASN A 88 -10.77 -8.05 5.00
N SER A 89 -11.24 -8.90 4.09
CA SER A 89 -11.15 -8.60 2.67
C SER A 89 -11.80 -7.27 2.31
N ILE A 90 -11.21 -6.58 1.33
CA ILE A 90 -11.66 -5.27 0.86
C ILE A 90 -12.05 -5.40 -0.60
N ALA A 91 -13.30 -5.02 -0.90
CA ALA A 91 -13.81 -4.96 -2.26
C ALA A 91 -13.52 -3.60 -2.89
N ILE A 92 -12.82 -3.60 -4.02
CA ILE A 92 -12.46 -2.45 -4.83
C ILE A 92 -13.27 -2.48 -6.12
N LYS A 93 -13.94 -1.37 -6.43
CA LYS A 93 -14.66 -1.15 -7.71
C LYS A 93 -13.71 -0.67 -8.80
N GLU A 94 -14.13 -0.82 -10.06
CA GLU A 94 -13.38 -0.36 -11.23
C GLU A 94 -13.00 1.14 -11.17
N ASN A 95 -13.82 1.96 -10.54
CA ASN A 95 -13.57 3.40 -10.38
C ASN A 95 -12.64 3.73 -9.18
N GLY A 96 -12.04 2.72 -8.54
CA GLY A 96 -11.13 2.88 -7.41
C GLY A 96 -11.81 3.09 -6.05
N TYR A 97 -13.14 3.17 -5.99
CA TYR A 97 -13.86 3.19 -4.72
C TYR A 97 -13.78 1.82 -4.04
N TYR A 98 -13.53 1.82 -2.74
CA TYR A 98 -13.52 0.61 -1.93
C TYR A 98 -14.41 0.78 -0.69
N TYR A 99 -15.01 -0.31 -0.24
CA TYR A 99 -15.88 -0.37 0.92
C TYR A 99 -15.18 -1.11 2.07
N ASP A 100 -15.75 -1.02 3.28
CA ASP A 100 -15.12 -1.54 4.50
C ASP A 100 -13.77 -0.89 4.83
N GLN A 101 -13.70 0.43 4.65
CA GLN A 101 -12.51 1.24 4.93
C GLN A 101 -11.92 1.05 6.34
N LYS A 102 -12.76 0.67 7.32
CA LYS A 102 -12.33 0.32 8.69
C LYS A 102 -11.36 -0.87 8.75
N ASP A 103 -11.39 -1.72 7.74
CA ASP A 103 -10.57 -2.92 7.62
C ASP A 103 -9.27 -2.64 6.88
N TRP A 104 -9.10 -1.42 6.33
CA TRP A 104 -7.86 -0.88 5.79
C TRP A 104 -7.17 0.01 6.82
N VAL A 105 -6.20 -0.54 7.56
CA VAL A 105 -5.41 0.23 8.52
C VAL A 105 -4.08 0.61 7.87
N ASN A 106 -3.90 1.90 7.56
CA ASN A 106 -2.68 2.41 6.94
C ASN A 106 -1.81 3.22 7.91
N GLN A 107 -0.49 3.06 7.78
CA GLN A 107 0.52 3.81 8.52
C GLN A 107 1.64 4.24 7.58
N GLY A 108 2.41 5.25 7.97
CA GLY A 108 3.51 5.78 7.16
C GLY A 108 3.05 6.88 6.20
N TYR A 109 3.66 6.93 5.02
CA TYR A 109 3.56 8.10 4.15
C TYR A 109 2.13 8.39 3.66
N TRP A 110 1.41 7.38 3.19
CA TRP A 110 0.04 7.55 2.67
C TRP A 110 -0.94 8.00 3.76
N SER A 111 -0.77 7.52 5.00
CA SER A 111 -1.60 7.93 6.14
C SER A 111 -1.39 9.41 6.46
N TRP A 112 -0.12 9.83 6.53
CA TRP A 112 0.22 11.24 6.73
C TRP A 112 -0.29 12.14 5.59
N LYS A 113 -0.10 11.71 4.34
CA LYS A 113 -0.51 12.51 3.18
C LYS A 113 -2.03 12.69 3.12
N ASN A 114 -2.79 11.61 3.35
CA ASN A 114 -4.26 11.66 3.37
C ASN A 114 -4.79 12.61 4.46
N ILE A 115 -4.17 12.62 5.64
CA ILE A 115 -4.54 13.58 6.70
C ILE A 115 -4.20 15.00 6.23
N GLY A 116 -3.02 15.22 5.66
CA GLY A 116 -2.61 16.51 5.11
C GLY A 116 -3.59 17.05 4.06
N ASP A 117 -4.00 16.21 3.11
CA ASP A 117 -4.92 16.58 2.02
C ASP A 117 -6.35 16.86 2.51
N GLN A 118 -6.74 16.35 3.68
CA GLN A 118 -8.05 16.59 4.30
C GLN A 118 -8.09 17.83 5.20
N LEU A 119 -6.93 18.38 5.57
CA LEU A 119 -6.88 19.56 6.40
C LEU A 119 -7.15 20.80 5.53
N PRO A 120 -8.01 21.73 5.98
CA PRO A 120 -8.34 22.95 5.24
C PRO A 120 -7.21 23.99 5.22
N LEU A 121 -6.00 23.61 5.62
CA LEU A 121 -4.84 24.48 5.74
C LEU A 121 -3.73 23.96 4.84
N ASP A 122 -3.28 24.81 3.92
CA ASP A 122 -2.06 24.61 3.15
C ASP A 122 -0.88 24.41 4.12
N TYR A 123 -0.33 23.20 4.16
CA TYR A 123 0.87 22.85 4.92
C TYR A 123 2.10 22.83 4.00
#